data_AF-A0A842XBD6-F1
#
_entry.id   AF-A0A842XBD6-F1
#
_cell.length_a   1.000
_cell.length_b   1.000
_cell.length_c   1.000
_cell.angle_alpha   90.00
_cell.angle_beta   90.00
_cell.angle_gamma   90.00
#
_symmetry.space_group_name_H-M   'P 1'
#
loop_
_entity.id
_entity.type
_entity.pdbx_description
1 polymer ?
#
loop_
_entity_poly.entity_id
_entity_poly.type
_entity_poly.pdbx_seq_one_letter_code
_entity_poly.pdbx_strand_id
1 'polypeptide(L)' 'MIYINLEQALFQTADEEFHVKVAKPPEEIKALLEVGFCYVCERDGSMFFRKRKQIVKRKSE' A
#
# COMPACT_ATOMS: atom_id res chain seq x y z
N MET A 1 14.51 12.89 -33.78
CA MET A 1 14.89 11.73 -32.94
C MET A 1 14.34 11.97 -31.55
N ILE A 2 13.49 11.08 -31.04
CA ILE A 2 12.92 11.18 -29.69
C ILE A 2 13.76 10.27 -28.80
N TYR A 3 14.48 10.85 -27.85
CA TYR A 3 15.31 10.13 -26.88
C TYR A 3 14.44 9.79 -25.67
N ILE A 4 13.94 8.56 -25.61
CA ILE A 4 13.22 8.07 -24.42
C ILE A 4 14.24 7.48 -23.47
N ASN A 5 14.32 8.09 -22.29
CA ASN A 5 15.14 7.63 -21.19
C ASN A 5 14.41 6.46 -20.49
N LEU A 6 14.68 5.22 -20.94
CA LEU A 6 14.00 4.01 -20.44
C LEU A 6 14.20 3.82 -18.93
N GLU A 7 15.39 4.12 -18.42
CA GLU A 7 15.72 4.03 -16.99
C GLU A 7 14.77 4.89 -16.13
N GLN A 8 14.47 6.14 -16.49
CA GLN A 8 13.47 6.95 -15.76
C GLN A 8 12.03 6.46 -15.92
N ALA A 9 11.69 5.77 -17.01
CA ALA A 9 10.36 5.21 -17.23
C ALA A 9 10.15 3.91 -16.40
N LEU A 10 11.20 3.09 -16.28
CA LEU A 10 11.21 1.83 -15.55
C LEU A 10 11.43 2.02 -14.04
N PHE A 11 12.32 2.95 -13.66
CA PHE A 11 12.69 3.28 -12.28
C PHE A 11 12.11 4.61 -11.83
N GLN A 12 10.96 5.00 -12.40
CA GLN A 12 10.11 5.99 -11.76
C GLN A 12 9.90 5.49 -10.33
N THR A 13 10.50 6.19 -9.37
CA THR A 13 10.29 5.99 -7.94
C THR A 13 8.80 6.22 -7.70
N ALA A 14 8.02 5.17 -7.93
CA ALA A 14 6.67 5.08 -7.42
C ALA A 14 6.89 5.18 -5.92
N ASP A 15 6.62 6.37 -5.37
CA ASP A 15 6.53 6.58 -3.94
C ASP A 15 5.42 5.63 -3.48
N GLU A 16 5.81 4.39 -3.19
CA GLU A 16 4.90 3.34 -2.76
C GLU A 16 4.61 3.63 -1.30
N GLU A 17 3.75 4.62 -1.08
CA GLU A 17 3.26 4.95 0.23
C GLU A 17 2.27 3.85 0.65
N PHE A 18 2.52 3.23 1.81
CA PHE A 18 1.66 2.18 2.36
C PHE A 18 0.96 2.68 3.61
N HIS A 19 -0.32 2.34 3.76
CA HIS A 19 -1.00 2.46 5.05
C HIS A 19 -0.76 1.19 5.85
N VAL A 20 -0.10 1.34 7.00
CA VAL A 20 0.18 0.24 7.94
C VAL A 20 -0.77 0.37 9.13
N LYS A 21 -1.41 -0.74 9.49
CA LYS A 21 -2.26 -0.84 10.68
C LYS A 21 -1.88 -2.08 11.49
N VAL A 22 -2.02 -1.97 12.80
CA VAL A 22 -1.75 -3.06 13.75
C VAL A 22 -3.03 -3.30 14.53
N ALA A 23 -3.48 -4.55 14.58
CA ALA A 23 -4.65 -4.94 15.33
C ALA A 23 -4.36 -6.19 16.17
N LYS A 24 -5.05 -6.28 17.31
CA LYS A 24 -5.06 -7.43 18.21
C LYS A 24 -6.42 -8.11 18.29
N PRO A 25 -7.55 -7.38 18.48
CA PRO A 25 -8.83 -8.04 18.63
C PRO A 25 -9.31 -8.62 17.28
N PRO A 26 -9.93 -9.80 17.29
CA PRO A 26 -10.37 -10.48 16.08
C PRO A 26 -11.43 -9.68 15.30
N GLU A 27 -12.24 -8.86 15.97
CA GLU A 27 -13.22 -7.99 15.31
C GLU A 27 -12.57 -6.90 14.46
N GLU A 28 -11.51 -6.27 14.97
CA GLU A 28 -10.75 -5.25 14.23
C GLU A 28 -9.98 -5.86 13.07
N ILE A 29 -9.43 -7.07 13.25
CA ILE A 29 -8.76 -7.82 12.19
C ILE A 29 -9.74 -8.11 11.04
N LYS A 30 -10.97 -8.56 11.36
CA LYS A 30 -12.02 -8.76 10.34
C LYS A 30 -12.33 -7.48 9.59
N ALA A 31 -12.52 -6.36 10.29
CA ALA A 31 -12.78 -5.06 9.68
C ALA A 31 -11.63 -4.63 8.74
N LEU A 32 -10.38 -4.87 9.11
CA LEU A 32 -9.22 -4.55 8.27
C LEU A 32 -9.15 -5.42 7.00
N LEU A 33 -9.48 -6.70 7.12
CA LEU A 33 -9.56 -7.62 5.99
C LEU A 33 -10.70 -7.24 5.03
N GLU A 34 -11.88 -6.87 5.54
CA GLU A 34 -13.02 -6.40 4.73
C GLU A 34 -12.71 -5.12 3.96
N VAL A 35 -11.93 -4.21 4.56
CA VAL A 35 -11.47 -2.97 3.90
C VAL A 35 -10.37 -3.26 2.84
N GLY A 36 -9.86 -4.49 2.77
CA GLY A 36 -8.86 -4.91 1.79
C GLY A 36 -7.42 -4.56 2.19
N PHE A 37 -7.11 -4.59 3.48
CA PHE A 37 -5.72 -4.64 3.92
C PHE A 37 -5.16 -6.06 3.76
N CYS A 38 -3.92 -6.18 3.30
CA CYS A 38 -3.21 -7.45 3.26
C CYS A 38 -2.49 -7.72 4.59
N TYR A 39 -2.65 -8.93 5.10
CA TYR A 39 -1.86 -9.45 6.20
C TYR A 39 -0.37 -9.53 5.80
N VAL A 40 0.51 -9.11 6.72
CA VAL A 40 1.97 -9.15 6.51
C VAL A 40 2.60 -10.18 7.44
N CYS A 41 2.53 -9.94 8.75
CA CYS A 41 3.15 -10.76 9.79
C CYS A 41 2.38 -10.62 11.11
N GLU A 42 2.62 -11.53 12.05
CA GLU A 42 2.28 -11.36 13.46
C GLU A 42 3.56 -11.27 14.30
N ARG A 43 3.51 -10.49 15.38
CA ARG A 43 4.57 -10.41 16.39
C ARG A 43 3.95 -10.04 17.73
N ASP A 44 4.35 -10.73 18.80
CA ASP A 44 3.85 -10.47 20.17
C ASP A 44 2.30 -10.41 20.25
N GLY A 45 1.61 -11.33 19.56
CA GLY A 45 0.15 -11.40 19.52
C GLY A 45 -0.54 -10.21 18.82
N SER A 46 0.22 -9.40 18.08
CA SER A 46 -0.29 -8.30 17.26
C SER A 46 -0.11 -8.62 15.78
N MET A 47 -1.15 -8.46 14.99
CA MET A 47 -1.11 -8.68 13.54
C MET A 47 -0.88 -7.37 12.81
N PHE A 48 0.02 -7.40 11.83
CA PHE A 48 0.42 -6.26 11.02
C PHE A 48 -0.20 -6.37 9.63
N PHE A 49 -0.82 -5.27 9.19
CA PHE A 49 -1.53 -5.18 7.94
C PHE A 49 -1.00 -4.02 7.11
N ARG A 50 -0.93 -4.19 5.79
CA ARG A 50 -0.56 -3.13 4.84
C ARG A 50 -1.58 -3.00 3.72
N LYS A 51 -1.84 -1.78 3.30
CA LYS A 51 -2.61 -1.47 2.09
C LYS A 51 -1.85 -0.46 1.24
N ARG A 52 -1.72 -0.73 -0.06
CA ARG A 52 -1.07 0.20 -1.00
C ARG A 52 -1.93 1.46 -1.12
N LYS A 53 -1.35 2.64 -0.92
CA LYS A 53 -2.06 3.90 -1.15
C LYS A 53 -2.27 4.03 -2.66
N GLN A 54 -3.51 3.94 -3.11
CA GLN A 54 -3.82 4.32 -4.48
C GLN A 54 -3.67 5.84 -4.57
N ILE A 55 -2.60 6.31 -5.22
CA ILE A 55 -2.46 7.71 -5.59
C ILE A 55 -3.46 7.96 -6.71
N VAL A 56 -4.66 8.42 -6.35
CA VAL A 56 -5.64 8.91 -7.33
C VAL A 56 -5.07 10.21 -7.89
N LYS A 57 -4.38 10.11 -9.03
CA LYS A 57 -3.99 11.27 -9.84
C LYS A 57 -5.30 11.91 -10.32
N ARG A 58 -5.80 12.92 -9.59
CA ARG A 58 -6.88 13.77 -10.10
C ARG A 58 -6.37 14.39 -11.40
N LYS A 59 -7.01 14.08 -12.51
CA LYS A 59 -6.83 14.85 -13.75
C LYS A 59 -7.37 16.25 -13.46
N SER A 60 -6.47 17.23 -13.40
CA SER A 60 -6.84 18.62 -13.57
C SER A 60 -7.16 18.83 -15.05
N GLU A 61 -8.39 19.29 -15.32
CA GLU A 61 -8.86 19.81 -16.61
C GLU A 61 -8.03 21.00 -17.12
#